data_AF-A0A1V5RLN0-F1
#
_entry.id   AF-A0A1V5RLN0-F1
#
_cell.length_a   1.000
_cell.length_b   1.000
_cell.length_c   1.000
_cell.angle_alpha   90.00
_cell.angle_beta   90.00
_cell.angle_gamma   90.00
#
_symmetry.space_group_name_H-M   'P 1'
#
loop_
_entity.id
_entity.type
_entity.pdbx_description
1 polymer ?
#
loop_
_entity_poly.entity_id
_entity_poly.type
_entity_poly.pdbx_seq_one_letter_code
_entity_poly.pdbx_strand_id
1 'polypeptide(L)'
;MHNHANPSTCEELIQPLKDAKCPKPYDKLVKRCELHAEFWDFASFWVERASPNSKVKNPVKDPDPFKTLIYLWVAFNGWATQIVQAPNNRDLADAIWVAALGQDPTLNQRFDAAKQENSDFAGCCSDFVKHWPVFQVSTLHRLKIPAWASGERRNYVEDVMALNRAAGAKGAKNRWFSPPCYERHKEEAERTGSEISTQVLNNWPHILSAIYKVRCNLFHGGKTYQSAKDWWFVSSAYKILWRVWSNELPDWLRDKITK
;
A
#
# COMPACT_ATOMS: atom_id res chain seq x y z
N MET A 1 20.05 -2.84 -25.76
CA MET A 1 19.73 -1.94 -24.63
C MET A 1 18.22 -1.86 -24.52
N HIS A 2 17.61 -2.70 -23.69
CA HIS A 2 16.17 -2.61 -23.43
C HIS A 2 15.94 -1.46 -22.44
N ASN A 3 15.15 -0.47 -22.86
CA ASN A 3 14.61 0.57 -21.98
C ASN A 3 13.81 -0.14 -20.88
N HIS A 4 14.42 -0.34 -19.72
CA HIS A 4 13.65 -0.60 -18.50
C HIS A 4 12.83 0.67 -18.26
N ALA A 5 11.53 0.60 -18.59
CA ALA A 5 10.59 1.68 -18.30
C ALA A 5 10.80 2.13 -16.86
N ASN A 6 10.90 3.44 -16.65
CA ASN A 6 11.02 4.02 -15.32
C ASN A 6 9.89 3.45 -14.45
N PRO A 7 10.17 2.76 -13.32
CA PRO A 7 9.14 2.04 -12.55
C PRO A 7 7.99 2.94 -12.05
N SER A 8 8.17 4.26 -12.10
CA SER A 8 7.17 5.29 -11.85
C SER A 8 6.03 5.35 -12.89
N THR A 9 6.17 4.75 -14.08
CA THR A 9 5.21 4.92 -15.20
C THR A 9 4.25 3.76 -15.41
N CYS A 10 3.98 2.96 -14.37
CA CYS A 10 3.04 1.86 -14.48
C CYS A 10 1.60 2.38 -14.73
N GLU A 11 1.07 2.18 -15.94
CA GLU A 11 -0.20 2.76 -16.35
C GLU A 11 -1.38 2.37 -15.46
N GLU A 12 -1.40 1.12 -14.99
CA GLU A 12 -2.48 0.61 -14.15
C GLU A 12 -2.50 1.24 -12.75
N LEU A 13 -1.35 1.69 -12.24
CA LEU A 13 -1.26 2.36 -10.94
C LEU A 13 -1.80 3.79 -10.98
N ILE A 14 -1.70 4.46 -12.13
CA ILE A 14 -2.20 5.82 -12.36
C ILE A 14 -3.62 5.84 -12.94
N GLN A 15 -4.24 4.67 -13.18
CA GLN A 15 -5.59 4.60 -13.73
C GLN A 15 -6.63 5.36 -12.89
N PRO A 16 -6.61 5.34 -11.53
CA PRO A 16 -7.52 6.19 -10.75
C PRO A 16 -7.40 7.68 -11.07
N LEU A 17 -6.18 8.16 -11.34
CA LEU A 17 -5.92 9.55 -11.71
C LEU A 17 -6.46 9.87 -13.11
N LYS A 18 -6.28 8.93 -14.06
CA LYS A 18 -6.83 9.03 -15.42
C LYS A 18 -8.36 9.04 -15.39
N ASP A 19 -8.98 8.12 -14.66
CA ASP A 19 -10.44 8.01 -14.51
C ASP A 19 -11.06 9.27 -13.89
N ALA A 20 -10.36 9.85 -12.91
CA ALA A 20 -10.75 11.10 -12.26
C ALA A 20 -10.41 12.36 -13.08
N LYS A 21 -9.82 12.21 -14.28
CA LYS A 21 -9.37 13.31 -15.14
C LYS A 21 -8.46 14.30 -14.40
N CYS A 22 -7.58 13.78 -13.52
CA CYS A 22 -6.62 14.61 -12.82
C CYS A 22 -5.67 15.30 -13.82
N PRO A 23 -5.26 16.55 -13.58
CA PRO A 23 -4.31 17.24 -14.43
C PRO A 23 -2.93 16.57 -14.37
N LYS A 24 -2.24 16.53 -15.51
CA LYS A 24 -0.84 16.14 -15.59
C LYS A 24 0.07 17.38 -15.37
N PRO A 25 1.31 17.17 -14.90
CA PRO A 25 1.90 15.89 -14.50
C PRO A 25 1.47 15.48 -13.08
N TYR A 26 1.32 14.17 -12.84
CA TYR A 26 0.68 13.64 -11.63
C TYR A 26 1.51 13.80 -10.35
N ASP A 27 2.83 13.88 -10.48
CA ASP A 27 3.78 14.20 -9.42
C ASP A 27 3.54 15.58 -8.81
N LYS A 28 2.90 16.51 -9.55
CA LYS A 28 2.55 17.85 -9.06
C LYS A 28 1.21 17.93 -8.33
N LEU A 29 0.49 16.81 -8.20
CA LEU A 29 -0.77 16.78 -7.43
C LEU A 29 -0.55 16.89 -5.93
N VAL A 30 0.66 16.63 -5.44
CA VAL A 30 0.99 16.63 -4.01
C VAL A 30 1.62 17.96 -3.60
N LYS A 31 0.91 18.76 -2.81
CA LYS A 31 1.37 20.06 -2.30
C LYS A 31 1.45 20.06 -0.78
N ARG A 32 2.68 20.01 -0.24
CA ARG A 32 2.95 19.93 1.20
C ARG A 32 2.82 21.26 1.95
N CYS A 33 2.76 22.38 1.25
CA CYS A 33 2.76 23.73 1.83
C CYS A 33 1.43 24.14 2.49
N GLU A 34 0.43 23.26 2.56
CA GLU A 34 -0.94 23.59 2.97
C GLU A 34 -1.41 22.83 4.24
N LEU A 35 -0.49 22.24 5.02
CA LEU A 35 -0.87 21.52 6.24
C LEU A 35 -1.14 22.48 7.40
N HIS A 36 -2.42 22.65 7.73
CA HIS A 36 -2.87 23.43 8.89
C HIS A 36 -2.45 22.79 10.21
N ALA A 37 -2.12 23.61 11.21
CA ALA A 37 -1.78 23.15 12.56
C ALA A 37 -2.91 22.28 13.17
N GLU A 38 -4.16 22.65 12.94
CA GLU A 38 -5.36 21.93 13.40
C GLU A 38 -5.39 20.47 12.91
N PHE A 39 -4.92 20.20 11.68
CA PHE A 39 -4.81 18.83 11.19
C PHE A 39 -3.81 18.02 12.03
N TRP A 40 -2.67 18.60 12.36
CA TRP A 40 -1.65 17.92 13.16
C TRP A 40 -2.08 17.71 14.61
N ASP A 41 -2.88 18.61 15.17
CA ASP A 41 -3.52 18.39 16.47
C ASP A 41 -4.44 17.17 16.43
N PHE A 42 -5.29 17.06 15.40
CA PHE A 42 -6.12 15.87 15.17
C PHE A 42 -5.28 14.60 14.95
N ALA A 43 -4.27 14.68 14.08
CA ALA A 43 -3.47 13.52 13.69
C ALA A 43 -2.56 13.02 14.82
N SER A 44 -2.12 13.90 15.74
CA SER A 44 -1.23 13.57 16.85
C SER A 44 -1.72 12.39 17.67
N PHE A 45 -3.02 12.37 18.00
CA PHE A 45 -3.68 11.32 18.76
C PHE A 45 -3.60 9.94 18.09
N TRP A 46 -3.68 9.91 16.76
CA TRP A 46 -3.58 8.69 15.96
C TRP A 46 -2.12 8.26 15.79
N VAL A 47 -1.23 9.20 15.50
CA VAL A 47 0.21 8.97 15.33
C VAL A 47 0.84 8.44 16.62
N GLU A 48 0.46 8.97 17.79
CA GLU A 48 0.94 8.50 19.08
C GLU A 48 0.56 7.04 19.37
N ARG A 49 -0.63 6.61 18.95
CA ARG A 49 -1.06 5.21 19.09
C ARG A 49 -0.45 4.30 18.04
N ALA A 50 -0.15 4.84 16.86
CA ALA A 50 0.53 4.12 15.80
C ALA A 50 2.04 3.99 16.05
N SER A 51 2.63 4.85 16.88
CA SER A 51 4.08 4.89 17.09
C SER A 51 4.61 3.56 17.66
N PRO A 52 5.74 3.03 17.13
CA PRO A 52 6.44 1.89 17.72
C PRO A 52 6.77 2.07 19.21
N ASN A 53 7.01 3.32 19.62
CA ASN A 53 7.38 3.71 20.97
C ASN A 53 6.19 4.19 21.80
N SER A 54 4.95 3.96 21.36
CA SER A 54 3.76 4.42 22.07
C SER A 54 3.80 4.00 23.54
N LYS A 55 3.68 4.98 24.44
CA LYS A 55 3.53 4.76 25.89
C LYS A 55 2.09 4.46 26.29
N VAL A 56 1.13 4.66 25.38
CA VAL A 56 -0.31 4.40 25.58
C VAL A 56 -0.61 2.88 25.53
N LYS A 57 0.37 2.02 25.87
CA LYS A 57 0.23 0.57 25.77
C LYS A 57 -0.82 0.06 26.76
N ASN A 58 -1.86 -0.57 26.22
CA ASN A 58 -2.59 -1.63 26.92
C ASN A 58 -1.60 -2.70 27.40
N PRO A 59 -1.88 -3.43 28.49
CA PRO A 59 -0.95 -4.36 29.18
C PRO A 59 -0.51 -5.60 28.37
N VAL A 60 -0.78 -5.66 27.06
CA VAL A 60 -0.36 -6.77 26.19
C VAL A 60 1.03 -6.48 25.63
N LYS A 61 1.96 -7.42 25.83
CA LYS A 61 3.40 -7.31 25.52
C LYS A 61 3.74 -6.96 24.06
N ASP A 62 2.84 -7.17 23.11
CA ASP A 62 3.05 -6.86 21.70
C ASP A 62 1.98 -5.90 21.14
N PRO A 63 2.37 -4.85 20.39
CA PRO A 63 1.42 -3.98 19.73
C PRO A 63 0.66 -4.76 18.65
N ASP A 64 -0.67 -4.73 18.73
CA ASP A 64 -1.57 -5.32 17.75
C ASP A 64 -1.38 -4.63 16.37
N PRO A 65 -0.82 -5.31 15.35
CA PRO A 65 -0.51 -4.68 14.07
C PRO A 65 -1.77 -4.24 13.31
N PHE A 66 -2.92 -4.86 13.58
CA PHE A 66 -4.20 -4.51 12.96
C PHE A 66 -4.64 -3.13 13.43
N LYS A 67 -4.67 -2.91 14.75
CA LYS A 67 -4.97 -1.59 15.34
C LYS A 67 -3.93 -0.56 14.94
N THR A 68 -2.66 -0.92 15.00
CA THR A 68 -1.55 0.00 14.70
C THR A 68 -1.60 0.47 13.23
N LEU A 69 -1.86 -0.43 12.28
CA LEU A 69 -2.06 -0.05 10.88
C LEU A 69 -3.31 0.82 10.71
N ILE A 70 -4.41 0.53 11.40
CA ILE A 70 -5.62 1.36 11.34
C ILE A 70 -5.33 2.79 11.85
N TYR A 71 -4.67 2.93 13.00
CA TYR A 71 -4.31 4.24 13.55
C TYR A 71 -3.39 5.02 12.60
N LEU A 72 -2.35 4.36 12.08
CA LEU A 72 -1.45 4.97 11.10
C LEU A 72 -2.22 5.40 9.84
N TRP A 73 -3.10 4.53 9.35
CA TRP A 73 -3.85 4.78 8.13
C TRP A 73 -4.83 5.95 8.29
N VAL A 74 -5.47 6.12 9.44
CA VAL A 74 -6.35 7.27 9.69
C VAL A 74 -5.56 8.58 9.57
N ALA A 75 -4.38 8.67 10.20
CA ALA A 75 -3.53 9.84 10.10
C ALA A 75 -3.01 10.06 8.67
N PHE A 76 -2.54 9.01 8.01
CA PHE A 76 -2.05 9.04 6.63
C PHE A 76 -3.14 9.48 5.63
N ASN A 77 -4.35 8.92 5.74
CA ASN A 77 -5.46 9.27 4.85
C ASN A 77 -5.90 10.72 5.08
N GLY A 78 -5.99 11.13 6.36
CA GLY A 78 -6.27 12.53 6.72
C GLY A 78 -5.25 13.49 6.10
N TRP A 79 -3.96 13.19 6.24
CA TRP A 79 -2.86 13.94 5.64
C TRP A 79 -2.97 14.01 4.12
N ALA A 80 -3.27 12.88 3.47
CA ALA A 80 -3.45 12.81 2.03
C ALA A 80 -4.58 13.73 1.53
N THR A 81 -5.68 13.86 2.30
CA THR A 81 -6.80 14.75 1.94
C THR A 81 -6.40 16.22 1.88
N GLN A 82 -5.39 16.62 2.67
CA GLN A 82 -4.93 18.01 2.75
C GLN A 82 -3.98 18.37 1.63
N ILE A 83 -3.15 17.42 1.18
CA ILE A 83 -2.05 17.73 0.26
C ILE A 83 -2.30 17.27 -1.17
N VAL A 84 -3.22 16.34 -1.41
CA VAL A 84 -3.51 15.85 -2.77
C VAL A 84 -4.58 16.72 -3.40
N GLN A 85 -4.16 17.57 -4.34
CA GLN A 85 -5.04 18.45 -5.10
C GLN A 85 -5.62 17.73 -6.32
N ALA A 86 -6.59 16.85 -6.08
CA ALA A 86 -7.31 16.13 -7.13
C ALA A 86 -8.78 16.55 -7.19
N PRO A 87 -9.45 16.39 -8.36
CA PRO A 87 -10.88 16.65 -8.48
C PRO A 87 -11.69 15.88 -7.44
N ASN A 88 -12.70 16.54 -6.87
CA ASN A 88 -13.58 15.94 -5.87
C ASN A 88 -14.38 14.80 -6.50
N ASN A 89 -13.96 13.57 -6.23
CA ASN A 89 -14.70 12.36 -6.55
C ASN A 89 -14.79 11.49 -5.29
N ARG A 90 -15.91 11.60 -4.57
CA ARG A 90 -16.10 10.91 -3.28
C ARG A 90 -15.99 9.39 -3.40
N ASP A 91 -16.37 8.83 -4.55
CA ASP A 91 -16.38 7.38 -4.77
C ASP A 91 -14.99 6.81 -5.06
N LEU A 92 -14.03 7.65 -5.46
CA LEU A 92 -12.67 7.25 -5.83
C LEU A 92 -11.58 7.95 -4.98
N ALA A 93 -11.97 8.75 -3.98
CA ALA A 93 -11.06 9.65 -3.27
C ALA A 93 -9.80 8.94 -2.74
N ASP A 94 -9.97 7.84 -2.00
CA ASP A 94 -8.83 7.08 -1.46
C ASP A 94 -7.91 6.51 -2.55
N ALA A 95 -8.48 5.99 -3.63
CA ALA A 95 -7.71 5.39 -4.72
C ALA A 95 -6.94 6.45 -5.52
N ILE A 96 -7.54 7.64 -5.69
CA ILE A 96 -6.89 8.82 -6.29
C ILE A 96 -5.71 9.26 -5.41
N TRP A 97 -5.91 9.37 -4.10
CA TRP A 97 -4.84 9.77 -3.17
C TRP A 97 -3.69 8.78 -3.17
N VAL A 98 -3.98 7.48 -3.10
CA VAL A 98 -2.96 6.43 -3.18
C VAL A 98 -2.19 6.49 -4.49
N ALA A 99 -2.88 6.69 -5.62
CA ALA A 99 -2.22 6.83 -6.91
C ALA A 99 -1.35 8.09 -6.98
N ALA A 100 -1.84 9.24 -6.52
CA ALA A 100 -1.08 10.50 -6.51
C ALA A 100 0.16 10.41 -5.59
N LEU A 101 0.01 9.90 -4.37
CA LEU A 101 1.12 9.68 -3.43
C LEU A 101 2.12 8.63 -3.92
N GLY A 102 1.67 7.66 -4.71
CA GLY A 102 2.56 6.73 -5.41
C GLY A 102 3.43 7.43 -6.45
N GLN A 103 2.96 8.53 -7.04
CA GLN A 103 3.70 9.35 -8.02
C GLN A 103 4.55 10.45 -7.38
N ASP A 104 4.48 10.64 -6.07
CA ASP A 104 5.21 11.70 -5.37
C ASP A 104 6.72 11.42 -5.35
N PRO A 105 7.57 12.27 -5.96
CA PRO A 105 9.01 12.01 -6.05
C PRO A 105 9.70 11.92 -4.68
N THR A 106 9.25 12.72 -3.72
CA THR A 106 9.83 12.76 -2.36
C THR A 106 9.59 11.45 -1.62
N LEU A 107 8.39 10.89 -1.67
CA LEU A 107 8.08 9.60 -1.05
C LEU A 107 8.80 8.45 -1.75
N ASN A 108 8.90 8.50 -3.09
CA ASN A 108 9.67 7.52 -3.86
C ASN A 108 11.14 7.52 -3.42
N GLN A 109 11.77 8.69 -3.37
CA GLN A 109 13.17 8.83 -2.94
C GLN A 109 13.37 8.34 -1.51
N ARG A 110 12.46 8.66 -0.59
CA ARG A 110 12.54 8.19 0.80
C ARG A 110 12.41 6.68 0.92
N PHE A 111 11.53 6.07 0.13
CA PHE A 111 11.39 4.61 0.09
C PHE A 111 12.69 3.95 -0.42
N ASP A 112 13.27 4.46 -1.49
CA ASP A 112 14.50 3.92 -2.05
C ASP A 112 15.70 4.13 -1.11
N ALA A 113 15.85 5.31 -0.51
CA ALA A 113 16.85 5.57 0.52
C ALA A 113 16.70 4.62 1.71
N ALA A 114 15.48 4.43 2.23
CA ALA A 114 15.22 3.52 3.34
C ALA A 114 15.59 2.07 3.02
N LYS A 115 15.42 1.60 1.78
CA LYS A 115 15.87 0.26 1.34
C LYS A 115 17.38 0.16 1.26
N GLN A 116 18.07 1.22 0.82
CA GLN A 116 19.53 1.23 0.70
C GLN A 116 20.21 1.28 2.07
N GLU A 117 19.65 2.04 3.01
CA GLU A 117 20.22 2.28 4.33
C GLU A 117 19.96 1.14 5.33
N ASN A 118 18.93 0.32 5.12
CA ASN A 118 18.48 -0.65 6.11
C ASN A 118 18.10 -2.00 5.47
N SER A 119 18.94 -3.02 5.70
CA SER A 119 18.76 -4.38 5.18
C SER A 119 17.49 -5.06 5.70
N ASP A 120 17.10 -4.80 6.94
CA ASP A 120 15.87 -5.37 7.53
C ASP A 120 14.62 -4.78 6.86
N PHE A 121 14.66 -3.49 6.55
CA PHE A 121 13.60 -2.83 5.78
C PHE A 121 13.52 -3.35 4.35
N ALA A 122 14.67 -3.52 3.68
CA ALA A 122 14.74 -4.11 2.35
C ALA A 122 14.20 -5.55 2.34
N GLY A 123 14.59 -6.36 3.33
CA GLY A 123 14.07 -7.72 3.55
C GLY A 123 12.57 -7.73 3.77
N CYS A 124 12.05 -6.85 4.65
CA CYS A 124 10.61 -6.70 4.90
C CYS A 124 9.83 -6.36 3.63
N CYS A 125 10.33 -5.42 2.81
CA CYS A 125 9.70 -5.07 1.53
C CYS A 125 9.74 -6.25 0.54
N SER A 126 10.90 -6.91 0.43
CA SER A 126 11.06 -8.04 -0.49
C SER A 126 10.16 -9.22 -0.12
N ASP A 127 10.06 -9.53 1.16
CA ASP A 127 9.15 -10.58 1.64
C ASP A 127 7.70 -10.16 1.39
N PHE A 128 7.34 -8.89 1.62
CA PHE A 128 5.97 -8.41 1.39
C PHE A 128 5.54 -8.64 -0.07
N VAL A 129 6.44 -8.40 -1.02
CA VAL A 129 6.23 -8.63 -2.46
C VAL A 129 6.09 -10.12 -2.81
N LYS A 130 6.79 -11.04 -2.13
CA LYS A 130 6.68 -12.50 -2.38
C LYS A 130 5.25 -13.04 -2.20
N HIS A 131 4.43 -12.33 -1.43
CA HIS A 131 3.04 -12.71 -1.20
C HIS A 131 2.05 -12.07 -2.16
N TRP A 132 2.52 -11.33 -3.17
CA TRP A 132 1.65 -10.70 -4.15
C TRP A 132 1.13 -11.69 -5.21
N PRO A 133 -0.07 -11.44 -5.76
CA PRO A 133 -0.89 -10.25 -5.54
C PRO A 133 -1.76 -10.36 -4.28
N VAL A 134 -2.13 -9.20 -3.75
CA VAL A 134 -3.04 -9.06 -2.60
C VAL A 134 -4.47 -9.12 -3.10
N PHE A 135 -5.14 -10.25 -2.91
CA PHE A 135 -6.53 -10.40 -3.33
C PHE A 135 -7.51 -9.66 -2.41
N GLN A 136 -8.64 -9.22 -2.97
CA GLN A 136 -9.75 -8.59 -2.29
C GLN A 136 -10.63 -9.66 -1.65
N VAL A 137 -10.59 -9.72 -0.32
CA VAL A 137 -11.21 -10.82 0.42
C VAL A 137 -12.74 -10.85 0.25
N SER A 138 -13.39 -9.68 0.21
CA SER A 138 -14.84 -9.61 0.00
C SER A 138 -15.27 -10.26 -1.33
N THR A 139 -14.46 -10.13 -2.37
CA THR A 139 -14.72 -10.79 -3.65
C THR A 139 -14.50 -12.29 -3.56
N LEU A 140 -13.41 -12.74 -2.95
CA LEU A 140 -13.14 -14.17 -2.75
C LEU A 140 -14.29 -14.83 -1.97
N HIS A 141 -14.74 -14.20 -0.88
CA HIS A 141 -15.84 -14.68 -0.07
C HIS A 141 -17.16 -14.76 -0.87
N ARG A 142 -17.50 -13.71 -1.64
CA ARG A 142 -18.68 -13.69 -2.51
C ARG A 142 -18.65 -14.82 -3.54
N LEU A 143 -17.48 -15.15 -4.06
CA LEU A 143 -17.27 -16.22 -5.03
C LEU A 143 -17.03 -17.59 -4.38
N LYS A 144 -17.13 -17.69 -3.04
CA LYS A 144 -16.86 -18.91 -2.27
C LYS A 144 -15.48 -19.51 -2.53
N ILE A 145 -14.50 -18.66 -2.88
CA ILE A 145 -13.11 -19.05 -3.03
C ILE A 145 -12.49 -19.05 -1.62
N PRO A 146 -11.97 -20.18 -1.13
CA PRO A 146 -11.39 -20.25 0.20
C PRO A 146 -10.12 -19.38 0.29
N ALA A 147 -9.84 -18.86 1.48
CA ALA A 147 -8.56 -18.21 1.75
C ALA A 147 -7.42 -19.23 1.61
N TRP A 148 -6.23 -18.77 1.20
CA TRP A 148 -5.05 -19.63 1.11
C TRP A 148 -4.63 -20.12 2.51
N ALA A 149 -4.93 -21.39 2.82
CA ALA A 149 -4.61 -22.00 4.10
C ALA A 149 -3.24 -22.72 4.07
N SER A 150 -3.01 -23.58 3.09
CA SER A 150 -1.85 -24.46 2.97
C SER A 150 -1.37 -24.62 1.52
N GLY A 151 -0.24 -25.32 1.32
CA GLY A 151 0.36 -25.56 0.00
C GLY A 151 1.12 -24.36 -0.57
N GLU A 152 1.62 -24.52 -1.79
CA GLU A 152 2.35 -23.47 -2.49
C GLU A 152 1.43 -22.32 -2.87
N ARG A 153 1.77 -21.11 -2.39
CA ARG A 153 0.99 -19.89 -2.69
C ARG A 153 0.89 -19.62 -4.18
N ARG A 154 1.91 -19.99 -4.97
CA ARG A 154 1.94 -19.79 -6.42
C ARG A 154 0.73 -20.46 -7.09
N ASN A 155 0.45 -21.72 -6.74
CA ASN A 155 -0.67 -22.47 -7.32
C ASN A 155 -2.01 -21.81 -6.98
N TYR A 156 -2.17 -21.37 -5.73
CA TYR A 156 -3.35 -20.60 -5.33
C TYR A 156 -3.51 -19.31 -6.13
N VAL A 157 -2.42 -18.58 -6.37
CA VAL A 157 -2.44 -17.36 -7.19
C VAL A 157 -2.87 -17.69 -8.61
N GLU A 158 -2.35 -18.74 -9.23
CA GLU A 158 -2.76 -19.16 -10.58
C GLU A 158 -4.25 -19.44 -10.67
N ASP A 159 -4.79 -20.23 -9.75
CA ASP A 159 -6.20 -20.61 -9.73
C ASP A 159 -7.12 -19.38 -9.60
N VAL A 160 -6.82 -18.50 -8.65
CA VAL A 160 -7.61 -17.28 -8.43
C VAL A 160 -7.50 -16.32 -9.61
N MET A 161 -6.31 -16.20 -10.22
CA MET A 161 -6.11 -15.36 -11.39
C MET A 161 -6.86 -15.91 -12.62
N ALA A 162 -6.90 -17.24 -12.80
CA ALA A 162 -7.69 -17.86 -13.86
C ALA A 162 -9.19 -17.56 -13.71
N LEU A 163 -9.72 -17.63 -12.48
CA LEU A 163 -11.10 -17.24 -12.19
C LEU A 163 -11.35 -15.75 -12.45
N ASN A 164 -10.41 -14.87 -12.06
CA ASN A 164 -10.50 -13.44 -12.32
C ASN A 164 -10.55 -13.14 -13.83
N ARG A 165 -9.75 -13.84 -14.65
CA ARG A 165 -9.79 -13.74 -16.12
C ARG A 165 -11.14 -14.22 -16.68
N ALA A 166 -11.62 -15.39 -16.23
CA ALA A 166 -12.89 -15.97 -16.68
C ALA A 166 -14.09 -15.08 -16.36
N ALA A 167 -14.06 -14.35 -15.23
CA ALA A 167 -15.10 -13.39 -14.85
C ALA A 167 -15.15 -12.13 -15.73
N GLY A 168 -14.28 -12.01 -16.75
CA GLY A 168 -14.29 -10.88 -17.67
C GLY A 168 -13.95 -9.56 -16.99
N ALA A 169 -13.16 -9.60 -15.90
CA ALA A 169 -12.72 -8.43 -15.16
C ALA A 169 -11.80 -7.54 -16.02
N LYS A 170 -12.37 -6.79 -16.96
CA LYS A 170 -11.68 -5.79 -17.77
C LYS A 170 -11.65 -4.46 -17.02
N GLY A 171 -10.47 -3.82 -16.98
CA GLY A 171 -10.26 -2.49 -16.39
C GLY A 171 -9.89 -2.48 -14.90
N ALA A 172 -9.32 -1.36 -14.43
CA ALA A 172 -8.84 -1.20 -13.05
C ALA A 172 -9.95 -1.34 -11.98
N LYS A 173 -11.21 -1.03 -12.34
CA LYS A 173 -12.36 -1.11 -11.43
C LYS A 173 -12.78 -2.54 -11.06
N ASN A 174 -12.36 -3.55 -11.83
CA ASN A 174 -12.79 -4.94 -11.65
C ASN A 174 -11.68 -5.87 -11.16
N ARG A 175 -10.45 -5.39 -10.94
CA ARG A 175 -9.36 -6.26 -10.47
C ARG A 175 -9.55 -6.60 -9.00
N TRP A 176 -9.69 -7.89 -8.71
CA TRP A 176 -9.82 -8.38 -7.34
C TRP A 176 -8.48 -8.40 -6.60
N PHE A 177 -7.48 -7.66 -7.06
CA PHE A 177 -6.14 -7.77 -6.52
C PHE A 177 -5.32 -6.48 -6.65
N SER A 178 -4.21 -6.42 -5.92
CA SER A 178 -3.24 -5.33 -5.97
C SER A 178 -1.80 -5.87 -5.85
N PRO A 179 -0.78 -5.26 -6.47
CA PRO A 179 -0.87 -4.13 -7.40
C PRO A 179 -1.63 -4.54 -8.69
N PRO A 180 -2.39 -3.62 -9.31
CA PRO A 180 -3.24 -3.93 -10.46
C PRO A 180 -2.43 -4.46 -11.65
N CYS A 181 -1.20 -4.00 -11.85
CA CYS A 181 -0.29 -4.40 -12.92
C CYS A 181 0.40 -5.76 -12.73
N TYR A 182 0.14 -6.49 -11.64
CA TYR A 182 0.82 -7.76 -11.34
C TYR A 182 0.80 -8.75 -12.52
N GLU A 183 -0.36 -8.93 -13.16
CA GLU A 183 -0.52 -9.85 -14.28
C GLU A 183 0.35 -9.48 -15.49
N ARG A 184 0.38 -8.21 -15.87
CA ARG A 184 1.22 -7.72 -16.97
C ARG A 184 2.71 -7.96 -16.68
N HIS A 185 3.15 -7.69 -15.45
CA HIS A 185 4.54 -7.92 -15.05
C HIS A 185 4.88 -9.41 -15.01
N LYS A 186 3.91 -10.27 -14.66
CA LYS A 186 4.06 -11.72 -14.76
C LYS A 186 4.23 -12.19 -16.20
N GLU A 187 3.34 -11.77 -17.09
CA GLU A 187 3.40 -12.12 -18.52
C GLU A 187 4.71 -11.64 -19.17
N GLU A 188 5.17 -10.45 -18.82
CA GLU A 188 6.44 -9.92 -19.31
C GLU A 188 7.64 -10.74 -18.83
N ALA A 189 7.63 -11.18 -17.57
CA ALA A 189 8.66 -12.03 -17.00
C ALA A 189 8.71 -13.39 -17.74
N GLU A 190 7.56 -14.03 -17.91
CA GLU A 190 7.43 -15.29 -18.66
C GLU A 190 7.89 -15.15 -20.11
N ARG A 191 7.49 -14.08 -20.80
CA ARG A 191 7.89 -13.79 -22.19
C ARG A 191 9.40 -13.59 -22.35
N THR A 192 10.05 -13.02 -21.34
CA THR A 192 11.49 -12.72 -21.37
C THR A 192 12.34 -13.82 -20.76
N GLY A 193 11.72 -14.89 -20.23
CA GLY A 193 12.42 -15.93 -19.47
C GLY A 193 13.06 -15.40 -18.19
N SER A 194 12.62 -14.24 -17.70
CA SER A 194 13.07 -13.68 -16.42
C SER A 194 12.10 -14.08 -15.31
N GLU A 195 12.59 -14.13 -14.07
CA GLU A 195 11.67 -14.13 -12.93
C GLU A 195 10.91 -12.81 -12.91
N ILE A 196 9.68 -12.80 -12.36
CA ILE A 196 9.00 -11.54 -12.04
C ILE A 196 9.97 -10.78 -11.16
N SER A 197 10.60 -9.75 -11.74
CA SER A 197 11.63 -9.04 -11.03
C SER A 197 10.97 -8.43 -9.82
N THR A 198 11.29 -8.98 -8.64
CA THR A 198 10.89 -8.38 -7.37
C THR A 198 11.31 -6.93 -7.36
N GLN A 199 12.38 -6.54 -8.06
CA GLN A 199 12.81 -5.15 -8.21
C GLN A 199 11.79 -4.28 -8.97
N VAL A 200 11.10 -4.79 -9.99
CA VAL A 200 10.07 -4.04 -10.75
C VAL A 200 8.83 -3.79 -9.90
N LEU A 201 8.49 -4.71 -9.00
CA LEU A 201 7.33 -4.58 -8.10
C LEU A 201 7.69 -3.97 -6.73
N ASN A 202 8.97 -3.97 -6.34
CA ASN A 202 9.46 -3.47 -5.05
C ASN A 202 9.88 -1.99 -5.13
N ASN A 203 8.95 -1.16 -5.58
CA ASN A 203 9.04 0.31 -5.54
C ASN A 203 7.82 0.89 -4.84
N TRP A 204 7.93 2.16 -4.46
CA TRP A 204 6.91 2.86 -3.67
C TRP A 204 5.49 2.79 -4.27
N PRO A 205 5.25 3.14 -5.55
CA PRO A 205 3.91 3.08 -6.15
C PRO A 205 3.21 1.72 -5.99
N HIS A 206 3.94 0.62 -6.24
CA HIS A 206 3.38 -0.72 -6.14
C HIS A 206 3.15 -1.14 -4.69
N ILE A 207 4.11 -0.84 -3.81
CA ILE A 207 4.03 -1.12 -2.37
C ILE A 207 2.84 -0.40 -1.75
N LEU A 208 2.68 0.89 -2.01
CA LEU A 208 1.57 1.68 -1.48
C LEU A 208 0.21 1.16 -1.99
N SER A 209 0.14 0.77 -3.27
CA SER A 209 -1.05 0.15 -3.86
C SER A 209 -1.42 -1.17 -3.17
N ALA A 210 -0.43 -2.01 -2.83
CA ALA A 210 -0.65 -3.26 -2.11
C ALA A 210 -1.07 -3.00 -0.65
N ILE A 211 -0.43 -2.07 0.06
CA ILE A 211 -0.79 -1.64 1.41
C ILE A 211 -2.23 -1.13 1.45
N TYR A 212 -2.64 -0.33 0.47
CA TYR A 212 -4.03 0.13 0.35
C TYR A 212 -5.02 -1.05 0.29
N LYS A 213 -4.71 -2.09 -0.50
CA LYS A 213 -5.57 -3.29 -0.57
C LYS A 213 -5.58 -4.07 0.75
N VAL A 214 -4.45 -4.13 1.48
CA VAL A 214 -4.41 -4.68 2.85
C VAL A 214 -5.38 -3.94 3.75
N ARG A 215 -5.34 -2.60 3.73
CA ARG A 215 -6.27 -1.77 4.48
C ARG A 215 -7.72 -2.08 4.12
N CYS A 216 -8.07 -2.11 2.84
CA CYS A 216 -9.44 -2.43 2.42
C CYS A 216 -9.90 -3.79 2.97
N ASN A 217 -9.04 -4.80 2.92
CA ASN A 217 -9.36 -6.13 3.45
C ASN A 217 -9.58 -6.14 4.97
N LEU A 218 -8.91 -5.25 5.73
CA LEU A 218 -9.12 -5.11 7.16
C LEU A 218 -10.49 -4.49 7.48
N PHE A 219 -10.85 -3.39 6.81
CA PHE A 219 -12.13 -2.71 7.05
C PHE A 219 -13.35 -3.51 6.58
N HIS A 220 -13.19 -4.41 5.61
CA HIS A 220 -14.27 -5.28 5.14
C HIS A 220 -14.32 -6.65 5.85
N GLY A 221 -13.61 -6.82 6.98
CA GLY A 221 -13.67 -8.02 7.82
C GLY A 221 -13.03 -9.27 7.21
N GLY A 222 -12.19 -9.08 6.18
CA GLY A 222 -11.59 -10.19 5.44
C GLY A 222 -10.30 -10.75 6.04
N LYS A 223 -9.66 -10.01 6.96
CA LYS A 223 -8.46 -10.46 7.66
C LYS A 223 -8.78 -10.69 9.12
N THR A 224 -8.44 -11.86 9.64
CA THR A 224 -8.74 -12.25 11.02
C THR A 224 -7.47 -12.33 11.85
N TYR A 225 -7.59 -12.05 13.14
CA TYR A 225 -6.51 -12.16 14.13
C TYR A 225 -5.98 -13.60 14.28
N GLN A 226 -6.70 -14.59 13.74
CA GLN A 226 -6.44 -16.01 13.93
C GLN A 226 -5.42 -16.56 12.92
N SER A 227 -5.10 -15.81 11.87
CA SER A 227 -4.11 -16.21 10.86
C SER A 227 -2.78 -15.52 11.11
N ALA A 228 -1.74 -16.30 11.48
CA ALA A 228 -0.37 -15.81 11.62
C ALA A 228 0.14 -15.12 10.34
N LYS A 229 -0.34 -15.59 9.17
CA LYS A 229 -0.03 -14.99 7.86
C LYS A 229 -0.65 -13.60 7.72
N ASP A 230 -1.89 -13.40 8.15
CA ASP A 230 -2.53 -12.08 8.13
C ASP A 230 -1.84 -11.11 9.10
N TRP A 231 -1.47 -11.59 10.28
CA TRP A 231 -0.70 -10.81 11.25
C TRP A 231 0.60 -10.29 10.64
N TRP A 232 1.39 -11.18 10.01
CA TRP A 232 2.64 -10.80 9.37
C TRP A 232 2.42 -9.82 8.19
N PHE A 233 1.37 -10.05 7.40
CA PHE A 233 1.07 -9.21 6.24
C PHE A 233 0.70 -7.78 6.65
N VAL A 234 -0.12 -7.65 7.68
CA VAL A 234 -0.55 -6.38 8.26
C VAL A 234 0.61 -5.69 8.97
N SER A 235 1.43 -6.44 9.72
CA SER A 235 2.62 -5.93 10.39
C SER A 235 3.63 -5.35 9.39
N SER A 236 3.87 -6.05 8.27
CA SER A 236 4.74 -5.58 7.20
C SER A 236 4.20 -4.31 6.54
N ALA A 237 2.91 -4.29 6.21
CA ALA A 237 2.25 -3.10 5.65
C ALA A 237 2.38 -1.88 6.56
N TYR A 238 2.20 -2.05 7.88
CA TYR A 238 2.43 -1.01 8.88
C TYR A 238 3.88 -0.54 8.92
N LYS A 239 4.85 -1.45 9.08
CA LYS A 239 6.29 -1.12 9.16
C LYS A 239 6.74 -0.34 7.93
N ILE A 240 6.29 -0.77 6.75
CA ILE A 240 6.64 -0.14 5.49
C ILE A 240 6.08 1.28 5.40
N LEU A 241 4.78 1.44 5.64
CA LEU A 241 4.14 2.75 5.60
C LEU A 241 4.74 3.71 6.63
N TRP A 242 4.94 3.23 7.87
CA TRP A 242 5.52 4.03 8.96
C TRP A 242 6.91 4.55 8.60
N ARG A 243 7.79 3.67 8.10
CA ARG A 243 9.18 4.04 7.76
C ARG A 243 9.26 5.13 6.70
N VAL A 244 8.36 5.10 5.71
CA VAL A 244 8.35 6.11 4.63
C VAL A 244 7.67 7.40 5.08
N TRP A 245 6.46 7.29 5.63
CA TRP A 245 5.59 8.45 5.89
C TRP A 245 5.95 9.21 7.18
N SER A 246 6.56 8.58 8.19
CA SER A 246 6.89 9.27 9.45
C SER A 246 7.82 10.49 9.28
N ASN A 247 8.52 10.61 8.15
CA ASN A 247 9.30 11.79 7.80
C ASN A 247 8.44 13.02 7.43
N GLU A 248 7.14 12.85 7.21
CA GLU A 248 6.18 13.94 6.99
C GLU A 248 5.66 14.55 8.29
N LEU A 249 5.91 13.89 9.44
CA LEU A 249 5.47 14.40 10.74
C LEU A 249 6.23 15.69 11.12
N PRO A 250 5.60 16.69 11.75
CA PRO A 250 6.30 17.87 12.24
C PRO A 250 7.27 17.50 13.38
N ASP A 251 8.33 18.29 13.56
CA ASP A 251 9.40 18.03 14.54
C ASP A 251 8.87 17.79 15.95
N TRP A 252 7.96 18.65 16.41
CA TRP A 252 7.38 18.53 17.76
C TRP A 252 6.66 17.18 17.97
N LEU A 253 6.04 16.63 16.93
CA LEU A 253 5.34 15.35 17.01
C LEU A 253 6.32 14.18 16.93
N ARG A 254 7.37 14.30 16.10
CA ARG A 254 8.48 13.33 16.09
C ARG A 254 9.18 13.23 17.44
N ASP A 255 9.46 14.38 18.06
CA ASP A 255 10.05 14.44 19.40
C ASP A 255 9.15 13.80 20.45
N LYS A 256 7.84 14.06 20.36
CA LYS A 256 6.84 13.50 21.28
C LYS A 256 6.79 11.97 21.23
N ILE A 257 6.94 11.37 20.05
CA ILE A 257 6.84 9.91 19.87
C ILE A 257 8.19 9.18 19.95
N THR A 258 9.31 9.89 20.03
CA THR A 258 10.65 9.30 20.19
C THR A 258 11.14 9.31 21.65
N LYS A 259 10.61 10.22 22.48
CA LYS A 259 10.90 10.34 23.93
C LYS A 259 10.05 9.41 24.79
#